data_AF-A0A177D4F6-F1
#
_entry.id   AF-A0A177D4F6-F1
#
_cell.length_a   1.000
_cell.length_b   1.000
_cell.length_c   1.000
_cell.angle_alpha   90.00
_cell.angle_beta   90.00
_cell.angle_gamma   90.00
#
_symmetry.space_group_name_H-M   'P 1'
#
loop_
_entity.id
_entity.type
_entity.pdbx_description
1 polymer ?
#
loop_
_entity_poly.entity_id
_entity_poly.type
_entity_poly.pdbx_seq_one_letter_code
_entity_poly.pdbx_strand_id
1 'polypeptide(L)'
;MPKGKPKKDNPALYGGSPEPSEPSTTRYAAVHRRGGTHKVRDEHKTDSKYDNYNYKELVDQAKERGIYRKDMKKVEMAWALKHDGEEERRAEQDAVLALQRKRQEAKEEEERRAAHKQRQIEEKHERRIEKERRRQRDESVSDDTLSDADIEAQETSRNEYAREQFGHALSDESWNSTSTESSPEPPMDRDTKPDCRLRLFEWPHEQLPDTHPPRFFSFSEPKPRAIPYAPLRLTTTSSKQKLVLPGSKYPTGVDPDFCPLLSPATRFAARNGHLIGTLRHAVAESGVHWAQRTLVQGWNAHMYFHLGSRHHNESKRLADTYRKWGLENRKVLRVKGTGEARKEERAARHVQRRRNRTRLVQEVYESSLWRPGGMGYVAAYLDYHWGDGGGGEGRGTGRVLENLFFVRFLGCDVPHYYFWSREGEWG
;
A
#
# COMPACT_ATOMS: atom_id res chain seq x y z
N MET A 1 -6.48 -76.12 27.96
CA MET A 1 -7.28 -76.39 29.19
C MET A 1 -6.55 -77.47 29.98
N PRO A 2 -6.50 -77.51 31.33
CA PRO A 2 -7.05 -76.60 32.35
C PRO A 2 -6.01 -76.10 33.39
N LYS A 3 -6.17 -74.85 33.87
CA LYS A 3 -6.55 -74.42 35.24
C LYS A 3 -5.51 -74.63 36.35
N GLY A 4 -4.79 -73.54 36.66
CA GLY A 4 -4.25 -73.30 38.00
C GLY A 4 -5.32 -72.72 38.93
N LYS A 5 -5.31 -73.17 40.18
CA LYS A 5 -5.89 -72.53 41.37
C LYS A 5 -4.99 -72.91 42.58
N PRO A 6 -5.13 -72.28 43.75
CA PRO A 6 -4.63 -70.95 44.11
C PRO A 6 -3.71 -71.06 45.35
N LYS A 7 -3.08 -69.98 45.82
CA LYS A 7 -2.71 -69.89 47.24
C LYS A 7 -2.57 -68.43 47.68
N LYS A 8 -3.55 -68.01 48.50
CA LYS A 8 -3.37 -66.99 49.52
C LYS A 8 -2.27 -67.48 50.46
N ASP A 9 -1.43 -66.58 50.95
CA ASP A 9 -1.07 -66.49 52.37
C ASP A 9 -0.40 -65.15 52.62
N ASN A 10 -0.98 -64.39 53.54
CA ASN A 10 -0.45 -63.14 54.04
C ASN A 10 -0.63 -63.19 55.57
N PRO A 11 0.42 -63.46 56.35
CA PRO A 11 0.40 -63.25 57.79
C PRO A 11 1.30 -62.07 58.15
N ALA A 12 0.69 -60.91 58.35
CA ALA A 12 1.28 -59.83 59.14
C ALA A 12 0.74 -59.97 60.56
N LEU A 13 1.60 -60.29 61.54
CA LEU A 13 1.33 -60.10 62.98
C LEU A 13 2.65 -60.24 63.77
N TYR A 14 2.95 -59.22 64.59
CA TYR A 14 4.08 -59.05 65.53
C TYR A 14 5.47 -58.82 64.88
N GLY A 15 6.26 -57.79 65.17
CA GLY A 15 6.32 -56.87 66.31
C GLY A 15 7.62 -57.08 67.08
N GLY A 16 8.61 -56.20 66.92
CA GLY A 16 9.80 -56.14 67.79
C GLY A 16 11.12 -55.86 67.06
N SER A 17 11.68 -54.66 67.25
CA SER A 17 13.09 -54.32 66.97
C SER A 17 13.95 -54.71 68.19
N PRO A 18 15.23 -55.12 68.02
CA PRO A 18 16.31 -54.12 67.95
C PRO A 18 17.43 -54.45 66.92
N GLU A 19 18.10 -53.39 66.45
CA GLU A 19 19.34 -53.36 65.63
C GLU A 19 20.57 -54.02 66.31
N PRO A 20 21.77 -54.11 65.68
CA PRO A 20 22.16 -54.04 64.25
C PRO A 20 23.14 -55.16 63.81
N SER A 21 23.18 -55.52 62.52
CA SER A 21 24.37 -56.17 61.92
C SER A 21 24.47 -55.90 60.42
N GLU A 22 25.63 -55.35 60.05
CA GLU A 22 26.16 -54.93 58.74
C GLU A 22 25.54 -55.57 57.48
N PRO A 23 25.16 -54.78 56.45
CA PRO A 23 24.75 -55.34 55.17
C PRO A 23 25.97 -55.76 54.34
N SER A 24 26.11 -57.08 54.16
CA SER A 24 27.05 -57.70 53.23
C SER A 24 26.90 -57.14 51.81
N THR A 25 28.04 -56.81 51.21
CA THR A 25 28.24 -56.30 49.85
C THR A 25 27.79 -57.29 48.77
N THR A 26 26.48 -57.43 48.53
CA THR A 26 25.98 -58.14 47.35
C THR A 26 26.00 -57.21 46.14
N ARG A 27 26.95 -57.45 45.24
CA ARG A 27 27.00 -56.84 43.91
C ARG A 27 25.74 -57.25 43.13
N TYR A 28 24.78 -56.35 43.01
CA TYR A 28 23.65 -56.54 42.10
C TYR A 28 24.16 -56.50 40.65
N ALA A 29 23.98 -57.59 39.92
CA ALA A 29 24.17 -57.62 38.48
C ALA A 29 23.22 -56.61 37.82
N ALA A 30 23.77 -55.75 36.95
CA ALA A 30 23.00 -54.74 36.25
C ALA A 30 21.88 -55.39 35.43
N VAL A 31 20.63 -55.01 35.72
CA VAL A 31 19.47 -55.39 34.91
C VAL A 31 19.64 -54.78 33.53
N HIS A 32 20.00 -55.60 32.54
CA HIS A 32 20.07 -55.20 31.14
C HIS A 32 18.69 -54.69 30.70
N ARG A 33 18.56 -53.37 30.51
CA ARG A 33 17.41 -52.77 29.83
C ARG A 33 17.36 -53.33 28.40
N ARG A 34 16.41 -54.22 28.13
CA ARG A 34 16.03 -54.64 26.77
C ARG A 34 15.48 -53.42 26.03
N GLY A 35 16.34 -52.70 25.34
CA GLY A 35 15.99 -51.48 24.61
C GLY A 35 17.15 -51.00 23.74
N GLY A 36 17.81 -51.91 23.03
CA GLY A 36 18.79 -51.54 22.02
C GLY A 36 18.08 -50.82 20.89
N THR A 37 18.32 -49.51 20.74
CA THR A 37 17.94 -48.76 19.55
C THR A 37 18.57 -49.46 18.35
N HIS A 38 17.78 -50.11 17.50
CA HIS A 38 18.27 -50.72 16.26
C HIS A 38 18.86 -49.61 15.38
N LYS A 39 20.19 -49.43 15.47
CA LYS A 39 20.95 -48.55 14.59
C LYS A 39 20.96 -49.17 13.19
N VAL A 40 20.89 -48.32 12.17
CA VAL A 40 21.10 -48.77 10.79
C VAL A 40 22.52 -49.32 10.71
N ARG A 41 22.69 -50.51 10.10
CA ARG A 41 24.03 -51.09 9.89
C ARG A 41 24.87 -50.11 9.08
N ASP A 42 26.17 -50.07 9.35
CA ASP A 42 27.07 -49.11 8.70
C ASP A 42 27.05 -49.24 7.16
N GLU A 43 26.84 -50.45 6.64
CA GLU A 43 26.68 -50.78 5.22
C GLU A 43 25.42 -50.15 4.55
N HIS A 44 24.49 -49.63 5.34
CA HIS A 44 23.20 -49.11 4.87
C HIS A 44 22.96 -47.66 5.28
N LYS A 45 24.00 -46.96 5.73
CA LYS A 45 23.92 -45.53 6.02
C LYS A 45 23.74 -44.72 4.74
N THR A 46 22.96 -43.65 4.86
CA THR A 46 22.63 -42.71 3.79
C THR A 46 23.56 -41.50 3.78
N ASP A 47 24.52 -41.41 4.70
CA ASP A 47 25.38 -40.26 4.98
C ASP A 47 24.58 -38.97 5.14
N SER A 48 23.41 -39.10 5.76
CA SER A 48 22.48 -38.00 5.98
C SER A 48 22.09 -37.91 7.45
N LYS A 49 21.47 -36.79 7.83
CA LYS A 49 20.96 -36.61 9.21
C LYS A 49 19.95 -37.69 9.63
N TYR A 50 19.35 -38.40 8.67
CA TYR A 50 18.33 -39.42 8.90
C TYR A 50 18.91 -40.75 9.42
N ASP A 51 20.22 -40.98 9.30
CA ASP A 51 20.86 -42.20 9.83
C ASP A 51 20.87 -42.26 11.37
N ASN A 52 20.84 -41.10 12.01
CA ASN A 52 20.84 -40.95 13.46
C ASN A 52 19.42 -41.03 14.06
N TYR A 53 18.37 -41.05 13.23
CA TYR A 53 17.00 -41.00 13.69
C TYR A 53 16.49 -42.36 14.16
N ASN A 54 15.60 -42.34 15.15
CA ASN A 54 14.88 -43.51 15.59
C ASN A 54 13.76 -43.87 14.59
N TYR A 55 13.27 -45.12 14.61
CA TYR A 55 12.25 -45.57 13.66
C TYR A 55 10.99 -44.69 13.70
N LYS A 56 10.55 -44.29 14.91
CA LYS A 56 9.42 -43.39 15.08
C LYS A 56 9.63 -42.03 14.41
N GLU A 57 10.81 -41.44 14.57
CA GLU A 57 11.16 -40.13 13.99
C GLU A 57 11.20 -40.18 12.45
N LEU A 58 11.68 -41.28 11.88
CA LEU A 58 11.66 -41.51 10.43
C LEU A 58 10.24 -41.69 9.90
N VAL A 59 9.38 -42.43 10.60
CA VAL A 59 7.97 -42.60 10.22
C VAL A 59 7.22 -41.26 10.27
N ASP A 60 7.42 -40.49 11.33
CA ASP A 60 6.74 -39.21 11.52
C ASP A 60 7.15 -38.22 10.42
N GLN A 61 8.45 -38.11 10.10
CA GLN A 61 8.91 -37.27 8.98
C GLN A 61 8.48 -37.79 7.62
N ALA A 62 8.52 -39.11 7.37
CA ALA A 62 8.08 -39.67 6.10
C ALA A 62 6.58 -39.42 5.87
N LYS A 63 5.76 -39.39 6.94
CA LYS A 63 4.34 -39.02 6.86
C LYS A 63 4.15 -37.53 6.63
N GLU A 64 4.91 -36.69 7.33
CA GLU A 64 4.87 -35.23 7.15
C GLU A 64 5.19 -34.83 5.70
N ARG A 65 6.12 -35.54 5.06
CA ARG A 65 6.50 -35.33 3.65
C ARG A 65 5.66 -36.12 2.65
N GLY A 66 4.66 -36.90 3.09
CA GLY A 66 3.77 -37.66 2.21
C GLY A 66 4.41 -38.85 1.48
N ILE A 67 5.63 -39.24 1.83
CA ILE A 67 6.40 -40.33 1.19
C ILE A 67 6.27 -41.69 1.91
N TYR A 68 5.61 -41.72 3.07
CA TYR A 68 5.45 -42.95 3.86
C TYR A 68 4.57 -44.00 3.19
N ARG A 69 5.05 -45.24 3.14
CA ARG A 69 4.27 -46.43 2.77
C ARG A 69 4.23 -47.41 3.94
N LYS A 70 3.09 -48.10 4.10
CA LYS A 70 2.93 -49.12 5.14
C LYS A 70 4.03 -50.18 4.97
N ASP A 71 4.61 -50.61 6.10
CA ASP A 71 5.64 -51.64 6.19
C ASP A 71 7.02 -51.27 5.57
N MET A 72 7.29 -49.98 5.34
CA MET A 72 8.64 -49.53 4.95
C MET A 72 9.69 -49.84 6.01
N LYS A 73 10.82 -50.38 5.57
CA LYS A 73 11.97 -50.63 6.45
C LYS A 73 12.65 -49.31 6.79
N LYS A 74 13.32 -49.30 7.95
CA LYS A 74 14.05 -48.11 8.45
C LYS A 74 15.02 -47.52 7.43
N VAL A 75 15.76 -48.39 6.73
CA VAL A 75 16.73 -48.02 5.68
C VAL A 75 16.04 -47.38 4.48
N GLU A 76 14.92 -47.96 4.04
CA GLU A 76 14.13 -47.44 2.91
C GLU A 76 13.56 -46.05 3.21
N MET A 77 13.10 -45.81 4.45
CA MET A 77 12.62 -44.48 4.85
C MET A 77 13.73 -43.44 4.88
N ALA A 78 14.93 -43.80 5.36
CA ALA A 78 16.08 -42.89 5.36
C ALA A 78 16.51 -42.50 3.94
N TRP A 79 16.53 -43.46 3.02
CA TRP A 79 16.82 -43.20 1.60
C TRP A 79 15.75 -42.36 0.92
N ALA A 80 14.46 -42.64 1.18
CA ALA A 80 13.36 -41.86 0.63
C ALA A 80 13.39 -40.40 1.09
N LEU A 81 13.64 -40.15 2.38
CA LEU A 81 13.78 -38.80 2.95
C LEU A 81 15.00 -38.05 2.39
N LYS A 82 16.10 -38.76 2.09
CA LYS A 82 17.28 -38.17 1.44
C LYS A 82 16.99 -37.77 0.01
N HIS A 83 16.40 -38.65 -0.79
CA HIS A 83 16.08 -38.36 -2.19
C HIS A 83 15.12 -37.17 -2.34
N ASP A 84 14.08 -37.15 -1.51
CA ASP A 84 13.12 -36.04 -1.47
C ASP A 84 13.80 -34.69 -1.13
N GLY A 85 14.71 -34.68 -0.15
CA GLY A 85 15.49 -33.48 0.18
C GLY A 85 16.48 -33.07 -0.91
N GLU A 86 17.04 -34.00 -1.68
CA GLU A 86 17.89 -33.69 -2.83
C GLU A 86 17.09 -33.13 -4.01
N GLU A 87 15.87 -33.65 -4.23
CA GLU A 87 14.96 -33.21 -5.28
C GLU A 87 14.44 -31.78 -5.00
N GLU A 88 14.04 -31.49 -3.77
CA GLU A 88 13.65 -30.15 -3.32
C GLU A 88 14.79 -29.14 -3.55
N ARG A 89 16.02 -29.50 -3.18
CA ARG A 89 17.20 -28.64 -3.40
C ARG A 89 17.50 -28.40 -4.89
N ARG A 90 17.31 -29.40 -5.75
CA ARG A 90 17.46 -29.22 -7.21
C ARG A 90 16.37 -28.30 -7.77
N ALA A 91 15.12 -28.49 -7.36
CA ALA A 91 14.00 -27.64 -7.77
C ALA A 91 14.20 -26.18 -7.34
N GLU A 92 14.75 -25.93 -6.16
CA GLU A 92 15.12 -24.58 -5.71
C GLU A 92 16.23 -23.95 -6.58
N GLN A 93 17.26 -24.73 -6.92
CA GLN A 93 18.35 -24.28 -7.79
C GLN A 93 17.85 -23.94 -9.21
N ASP A 94 16.98 -24.78 -9.76
CA ASP A 94 16.37 -24.56 -11.07
C ASP A 94 15.44 -23.33 -11.07
N ALA A 95 14.68 -23.12 -9.99
CA ALA A 95 13.85 -21.93 -9.84
C ALA A 95 14.67 -20.63 -9.76
N VAL A 96 15.82 -20.66 -9.09
CA VAL A 96 16.75 -19.51 -9.03
C VAL A 96 17.34 -19.22 -10.41
N LEU A 97 17.78 -20.25 -11.14
CA LEU A 97 18.31 -20.10 -12.49
C LEU A 97 17.25 -19.59 -13.48
N ALA A 98 16.02 -20.10 -13.41
CA ALA A 98 14.91 -19.63 -14.24
C ALA A 98 14.58 -18.15 -13.98
N LEU A 99 14.65 -17.71 -12.72
CA LEU A 99 14.41 -16.32 -12.34
C LEU A 99 15.56 -15.40 -12.80
N GLN A 100 16.80 -15.88 -12.80
CA GLN A 100 17.93 -15.15 -13.38
C GLN A 100 17.78 -14.97 -14.90
N ARG A 101 17.38 -16.03 -15.63
CA ARG A 101 17.13 -15.95 -17.08
C ARG A 101 16.02 -14.94 -17.42
N LYS A 102 14.87 -15.00 -16.72
CA LYS A 102 13.79 -14.03 -16.90
C LYS A 102 14.23 -12.58 -16.65
N ARG A 103 15.16 -12.35 -15.72
CA ARG A 103 15.71 -11.00 -15.46
C ARG A 103 16.66 -10.54 -16.56
N GLN A 104 17.43 -11.45 -17.15
CA GLN A 104 18.28 -11.12 -18.30
C GLN A 104 17.42 -10.80 -19.53
N GLU A 105 16.42 -11.63 -19.84
CA GLU A 105 15.48 -11.40 -20.93
C GLU A 105 14.73 -10.07 -20.79
N ALA A 106 14.26 -9.75 -19.57
CA ALA A 106 13.58 -8.48 -19.31
C ALA A 106 14.49 -7.25 -19.50
N LYS A 107 15.78 -7.37 -19.14
CA LYS A 107 16.76 -6.30 -19.37
C LYS A 107 17.07 -6.12 -20.85
N GLU A 108 17.27 -7.21 -21.59
CA GLU A 108 17.49 -7.15 -23.03
C GLU A 108 16.27 -6.57 -23.78
N GLU A 109 15.05 -6.89 -23.34
CA GLU A 109 13.85 -6.31 -23.91
C GLU A 109 13.71 -4.81 -23.60
N GLU A 110 14.06 -4.38 -22.38
CA GLU A 110 14.08 -2.98 -21.99
C GLU A 110 15.14 -2.19 -22.79
N GLU A 111 16.34 -2.74 -22.96
CA GLU A 111 17.39 -2.15 -23.79
C GLU A 111 16.97 -2.04 -25.27
N ARG A 112 16.32 -3.07 -25.82
CA ARG A 112 15.76 -3.01 -27.19
C ARG A 112 14.70 -1.93 -27.33
N ARG A 113 13.80 -1.78 -26.36
CA ARG A 113 12.76 -0.75 -26.36
C ARG A 113 13.37 0.64 -26.23
N ALA A 114 14.39 0.82 -25.38
CA ALA A 114 15.11 2.08 -25.24
C ALA A 114 15.84 2.46 -26.54
N ALA A 115 16.58 1.52 -27.15
CA ALA A 115 17.25 1.74 -28.43
C ALA A 115 16.28 2.08 -29.56
N HIS A 116 15.11 1.45 -29.61
CA HIS A 116 14.07 1.77 -30.58
C HIS A 116 13.50 3.18 -30.38
N LYS A 117 13.21 3.57 -29.14
CA LYS A 117 12.78 4.94 -28.82
C LYS A 117 13.84 5.98 -29.20
N GLN A 118 15.10 5.69 -28.96
CA GLN A 118 16.20 6.60 -29.27
C GLN A 118 16.36 6.80 -30.78
N ARG A 119 16.25 5.73 -31.59
CA ARG A 119 16.21 5.85 -33.05
C ARG A 119 15.05 6.68 -33.57
N GLN A 120 13.85 6.56 -32.97
CA GLN A 120 12.70 7.39 -33.34
C GLN A 120 12.91 8.87 -33.01
N ILE A 121 13.60 9.17 -31.91
CA ILE A 121 13.93 10.55 -31.52
C ILE A 121 14.97 11.13 -32.50
N GLU A 122 16.00 10.36 -32.84
CA GLU A 122 17.03 10.74 -33.81
C GLU A 122 16.42 10.98 -35.20
N GLU A 123 15.54 10.10 -35.69
CA GLU A 123 14.87 10.28 -36.98
C GLU A 123 13.96 11.53 -36.99
N LYS A 124 13.22 11.79 -35.90
CA LYS A 124 12.42 13.03 -35.77
C LYS A 124 13.30 14.27 -35.76
N HIS A 125 14.47 14.21 -35.11
CA HIS A 125 15.42 15.30 -35.04
C HIS A 125 16.05 15.59 -36.41
N GLU A 126 16.46 14.54 -37.14
CA GLU A 126 16.96 14.65 -38.52
C GLU A 126 15.90 15.22 -39.47
N ARG A 127 14.66 14.75 -39.39
CA ARG A 127 13.53 15.32 -40.15
C ARG A 127 13.30 16.80 -39.83
N ARG A 128 13.53 17.22 -38.59
CA ARG A 128 13.40 18.63 -38.17
C ARG A 128 14.52 19.49 -38.75
N ILE A 129 15.76 19.01 -38.69
CA ILE A 129 16.94 19.68 -39.27
C ILE A 129 16.80 19.80 -40.79
N GLU A 130 16.34 18.75 -41.47
CA GLU A 130 16.13 18.76 -42.93
C GLU A 130 15.02 19.75 -43.31
N LYS A 131 13.90 19.79 -42.56
CA LYS A 131 12.85 20.80 -42.76
C LYS A 131 13.38 22.23 -42.55
N GLU A 132 14.25 22.45 -41.56
CA GLU A 132 14.85 23.76 -41.31
C GLU A 132 15.87 24.15 -42.40
N ARG A 133 16.67 23.20 -42.89
CA ARG A 133 17.54 23.39 -44.07
C ARG A 133 16.77 23.71 -45.35
N ARG A 134 15.58 23.12 -45.55
CA ARG A 134 14.71 23.43 -46.70
C ARG A 134 14.08 24.80 -46.58
N ARG A 135 13.65 25.20 -45.37
CA ARG A 135 13.17 26.57 -45.09
C ARG A 135 14.24 27.64 -45.35
N GLN A 136 15.51 27.35 -45.10
CA GLN A 136 16.63 28.26 -45.39
C GLN A 136 17.00 28.34 -46.88
N ARG A 137 16.45 27.48 -47.75
CA ARG A 137 16.68 27.54 -49.21
C ARG A 137 15.60 28.30 -49.99
N ASP A 138 14.64 28.94 -49.30
CA ASP A 138 13.55 29.74 -49.91
C ASP A 138 12.80 29.06 -51.07
N GLU A 139 12.67 27.73 -51.03
CA GLU A 139 11.67 27.04 -51.86
C GLU A 139 10.32 27.16 -51.15
N SER A 140 9.46 28.02 -51.70
CA SER A 140 8.10 28.25 -51.22
C SER A 140 7.31 26.94 -51.11
N VAL A 141 6.67 26.70 -49.97
CA VAL A 141 5.70 25.61 -49.82
C VAL A 141 4.38 26.19 -49.32
N SER A 142 3.44 26.35 -50.25
CA SER A 142 2.02 26.27 -49.98
C SER A 142 1.64 24.80 -50.15
N ASP A 143 1.45 24.10 -49.04
CA ASP A 143 0.53 22.95 -48.97
C ASP A 143 0.23 22.61 -47.51
N ASP A 144 -0.94 23.08 -47.03
CA ASP A 144 -1.51 22.79 -45.71
C ASP A 144 -2.49 21.61 -45.83
N THR A 145 -2.04 20.49 -46.39
CA THR A 145 -2.77 19.22 -46.32
C THR A 145 -2.04 18.25 -45.42
N LEU A 146 -2.64 17.96 -44.26
CA LEU A 146 -2.28 16.84 -43.39
C LEU A 146 -2.28 15.56 -44.21
N SER A 147 -1.24 14.74 -44.06
CA SER A 147 -1.16 13.46 -44.76
C SER A 147 -2.17 12.47 -44.17
N ASP A 148 -2.75 11.60 -45.00
CA ASP A 148 -3.68 10.54 -44.55
C ASP A 148 -3.08 9.64 -43.45
N ALA A 149 -1.74 9.54 -43.39
CA ALA A 149 -1.04 8.83 -42.33
C ALA A 149 -1.08 9.54 -40.95
N ASP A 150 -1.16 10.88 -40.95
CA ASP A 150 -1.37 11.69 -39.73
C ASP A 150 -2.84 11.65 -39.28
N ILE A 151 -3.78 11.49 -40.23
CA ILE A 151 -5.22 11.33 -39.96
C ILE A 151 -5.51 9.94 -39.37
N GLU A 152 -4.95 8.86 -39.92
CA GLU A 152 -5.09 7.49 -39.36
C GLU A 152 -4.43 7.35 -37.98
N ALA A 153 -3.32 8.04 -37.72
CA ALA A 153 -2.68 8.06 -36.40
C ALA A 153 -3.53 8.80 -35.36
N GLN A 154 -4.36 9.76 -35.78
CA GLN A 154 -5.29 10.49 -34.92
C GLN A 154 -6.58 9.69 -34.70
N GLU A 155 -7.07 8.95 -35.69
CA GLU A 155 -8.27 8.09 -35.58
C GLU A 155 -8.04 6.82 -34.74
N THR A 156 -6.86 6.20 -34.82
CA THR A 156 -6.52 5.05 -33.94
C THR A 156 -6.31 5.43 -32.48
N SER A 157 -6.09 6.72 -32.18
CA SER A 157 -6.04 7.25 -30.81
C SER A 157 -7.43 7.53 -30.22
N ARG A 158 -8.45 7.65 -31.09
CA ARG A 158 -9.83 7.98 -30.72
C ARG A 158 -10.65 6.71 -30.54
N ASN A 159 -10.22 5.89 -29.61
CA ASN A 159 -11.01 4.74 -29.17
C ASN A 159 -12.16 5.28 -28.30
N GLU A 160 -13.29 5.65 -28.91
CA GLU A 160 -14.45 6.32 -28.26
C GLU A 160 -15.16 5.48 -27.17
N TYR A 161 -14.66 4.28 -26.87
CA TYR A 161 -15.08 3.44 -25.73
C TYR A 161 -13.99 3.26 -24.65
N ALA A 162 -12.78 3.81 -24.85
CA ALA A 162 -11.78 3.92 -23.80
C ALA A 162 -12.15 5.11 -22.93
N ARG A 163 -13.04 4.86 -21.95
CA ARG A 163 -13.33 5.71 -20.80
C ARG A 163 -12.09 6.53 -20.44
N GLU A 164 -12.08 7.81 -20.82
CA GLU A 164 -11.00 8.77 -20.57
C GLU A 164 -10.82 8.93 -19.06
N GLN A 165 -10.15 7.95 -18.46
CA GLN A 165 -9.92 7.84 -17.04
C GLN A 165 -8.54 8.39 -16.77
N PHE A 166 -8.46 9.68 -16.49
CA PHE A 166 -7.34 10.29 -15.75
C PHE A 166 -5.93 10.15 -16.34
N GLY A 167 -5.80 9.45 -17.46
CA GLY A 167 -4.54 8.99 -17.98
C GLY A 167 -3.72 10.13 -18.55
N HIS A 168 -4.35 11.17 -19.11
CA HIS A 168 -3.60 12.12 -19.92
C HIS A 168 -2.77 13.14 -19.09
N ALA A 169 -3.20 13.47 -17.88
CA ALA A 169 -2.39 14.25 -16.93
C ALA A 169 -1.35 13.38 -16.19
N LEU A 170 -1.55 12.05 -16.18
CA LEU A 170 -0.68 11.06 -15.54
C LEU A 170 0.27 10.36 -16.54
N SER A 171 0.10 10.56 -17.86
CA SER A 171 0.85 9.92 -18.95
C SER A 171 1.98 10.77 -19.51
N ASP A 172 1.94 12.08 -19.33
CA ASP A 172 3.03 12.96 -19.77
C ASP A 172 4.26 12.67 -18.88
N GLU A 173 5.36 12.26 -19.51
CA GLU A 173 6.58 11.64 -18.97
C GLU A 173 7.43 12.58 -18.08
N SER A 174 6.83 13.19 -17.06
CA SER A 174 7.48 14.12 -16.10
C SER A 174 7.25 13.72 -14.63
N TRP A 175 7.14 12.43 -14.35
CA TRP A 175 6.87 11.89 -13.00
C TRP A 175 8.12 11.40 -12.28
N ASN A 176 9.28 12.00 -12.55
CA ASN A 176 10.51 11.67 -11.85
C ASN A 176 10.65 12.49 -10.55
N SER A 177 10.60 11.78 -9.43
CA SER A 177 11.21 12.14 -8.15
C SER A 177 10.62 13.33 -7.38
N THR A 178 9.53 13.11 -6.64
CA THR A 178 9.28 13.86 -5.38
C THR A 178 8.45 13.07 -4.37
N SER A 179 8.68 11.75 -4.28
CA SER A 179 8.14 10.93 -3.20
C SER A 179 8.93 11.19 -1.92
N THR A 180 8.72 12.35 -1.31
CA THR A 180 9.25 12.64 0.03
C THR A 180 8.45 11.81 1.04
N GLU A 181 9.18 10.95 1.74
CA GLU A 181 8.69 10.09 2.83
C GLU A 181 7.73 10.87 3.74
N SER A 182 6.47 10.42 3.82
CA SER A 182 5.51 11.00 4.75
C SER A 182 5.86 10.60 6.19
N SER A 183 6.25 11.58 6.99
CA SER A 183 6.41 11.52 8.45
C SER A 183 6.18 12.94 9.01
N PRO A 184 5.88 13.11 10.31
CA PRO A 184 4.78 12.60 11.13
C PRO A 184 3.53 13.51 10.99
N GLU A 185 2.47 13.25 11.76
CA GLU A 185 1.24 14.07 11.80
C GLU A 185 1.54 15.58 11.84
N PRO A 186 1.00 16.39 10.91
CA PRO A 186 1.09 17.83 11.06
C PRO A 186 0.27 18.26 12.27
N PRO A 187 0.82 19.08 13.19
CA PRO A 187 0.04 19.64 14.28
C PRO A 187 -1.03 20.55 13.67
N MET A 188 -2.29 20.33 14.04
CA MET A 188 -3.39 21.26 13.78
C MET A 188 -3.28 22.44 14.77
N ASP A 189 -2.20 23.20 14.66
CA ASP A 189 -2.18 24.58 15.12
C ASP A 189 -2.75 25.48 14.02
N ARG A 190 -3.32 26.60 14.46
CA ARG A 190 -4.07 27.58 13.64
C ARG A 190 -3.31 28.10 12.42
N ASP A 191 -2.01 27.82 12.32
CA ASP A 191 -1.14 28.15 11.20
C ASP A 191 -0.65 26.88 10.46
N THR A 192 -1.57 26.11 9.90
CA THR A 192 -1.15 25.05 8.98
C THR A 192 -0.55 25.72 7.74
N LYS A 193 0.78 25.70 7.63
CA LYS A 193 1.47 26.20 6.45
C LYS A 193 0.83 25.59 5.20
N PRO A 194 0.54 26.40 4.16
CA PRO A 194 -0.03 25.87 2.94
C PRO A 194 0.87 24.75 2.40
N ASP A 195 0.27 23.61 2.07
CA ASP A 195 0.96 22.42 1.57
C ASP A 195 0.34 22.01 0.22
N CYS A 196 1.15 21.40 -0.64
CA CYS A 196 0.73 20.85 -1.93
C CYS A 196 0.24 19.40 -1.78
N ARG A 197 -0.54 19.12 -0.74
CA ARG A 197 -1.07 17.78 -0.45
C ARG A 197 -2.51 17.83 0.00
N LEU A 198 -3.24 16.77 -0.33
CA LEU A 198 -4.60 16.56 0.14
C LEU A 198 -4.59 16.16 1.62
N ARG A 199 -5.48 16.75 2.40
CA ARG A 199 -5.54 16.52 3.85
C ARG A 199 -6.93 16.08 4.27
N LEU A 200 -6.95 15.20 5.28
CA LEU A 200 -8.16 14.74 5.93
C LEU A 200 -8.09 14.98 7.43
N PHE A 201 -9.26 15.21 8.00
CA PHE A 201 -9.39 15.36 9.43
C PHE A 201 -10.76 14.85 9.89
N GLU A 202 -10.78 14.25 11.08
CA GLU A 202 -12.03 13.88 11.74
C GLU A 202 -12.65 15.08 12.41
N TRP A 203 -13.97 15.19 12.28
CA TRP A 203 -14.77 16.08 13.10
C TRP A 203 -15.43 15.28 14.23
N PRO A 204 -14.93 15.36 15.47
CA PRO A 204 -15.35 14.46 16.54
C PRO A 204 -16.72 14.83 17.14
N HIS A 205 -17.29 15.96 16.76
CA HIS A 205 -18.56 16.45 17.29
C HIS A 205 -19.74 16.03 16.41
N GLU A 206 -20.91 15.85 17.03
CA GLU A 206 -22.12 15.43 16.32
C GLU A 206 -22.62 16.50 15.35
N GLN A 207 -22.58 17.76 15.79
CA GLN A 207 -22.94 18.92 14.99
C GLN A 207 -21.77 19.30 14.10
N LEU A 208 -22.04 19.59 12.82
CA LEU A 208 -21.03 20.10 11.90
C LEU A 208 -20.52 21.48 12.35
N PRO A 209 -19.28 21.86 11.97
CA PRO A 209 -18.72 23.15 12.37
C PRO A 209 -19.47 24.33 11.77
N ASP A 210 -19.34 25.48 12.43
CA ASP A 210 -19.80 26.76 11.91
C ASP A 210 -19.03 27.16 10.65
N THR A 211 -19.72 27.80 9.72
CA THR A 211 -19.13 28.40 8.50
C THR A 211 -18.42 29.72 8.78
N HIS A 212 -18.76 30.41 9.88
CA HIS A 212 -18.16 31.70 10.23
C HIS A 212 -16.75 31.53 10.81
N PRO A 213 -15.85 32.51 10.57
CA PRO A 213 -14.54 32.49 11.18
C PRO A 213 -14.64 32.65 12.71
N PRO A 214 -13.72 32.04 13.48
CA PRO A 214 -13.63 32.22 14.92
C PRO A 214 -13.60 33.70 15.30
N ARG A 215 -14.50 34.15 16.17
CA ARG A 215 -14.33 35.44 16.83
C ARG A 215 -13.24 35.29 17.90
N PHE A 216 -12.30 36.25 17.95
CA PHE A 216 -11.14 36.23 18.85
C PHE A 216 -11.53 35.81 20.28
N PHE A 217 -10.75 34.89 20.86
CA PHE A 217 -10.85 34.35 22.24
C PHE A 217 -11.89 33.27 22.56
N SER A 218 -12.27 32.41 21.62
CA SER A 218 -12.97 31.16 21.99
C SER A 218 -11.97 30.07 22.41
N PHE A 219 -11.72 29.94 23.72
CA PHE A 219 -10.84 28.93 24.34
C PHE A 219 -11.35 27.48 24.21
N SER A 220 -12.45 27.24 23.50
CA SER A 220 -13.16 25.96 23.45
C SER A 220 -13.68 25.63 22.04
N GLU A 221 -13.07 26.18 20.97
CA GLU A 221 -13.49 25.75 19.64
C GLU A 221 -13.15 24.27 19.43
N PRO A 222 -14.14 23.45 19.03
CA PRO A 222 -13.92 22.05 18.73
C PRO A 222 -12.83 21.91 17.66
N LYS A 223 -11.69 21.32 18.06
CA LYS A 223 -10.53 21.21 17.16
C LYS A 223 -10.70 19.98 16.26
N PRO A 224 -10.58 20.13 14.94
CA PRO A 224 -10.54 18.98 14.05
C PRO A 224 -9.28 18.15 14.30
N ARG A 225 -9.40 16.82 14.22
CA ARG A 225 -8.27 15.91 14.41
C ARG A 225 -7.71 15.50 13.05
N ALA A 226 -6.49 15.91 12.73
CA ALA A 226 -5.82 15.45 11.52
C ALA A 226 -5.69 13.92 11.51
N ILE A 227 -5.92 13.31 10.34
CA ILE A 227 -5.75 11.89 10.13
C ILE A 227 -4.94 11.62 8.86
N PRO A 228 -4.28 10.45 8.76
CA PRO A 228 -3.67 10.04 7.51
C PRO A 228 -4.70 10.03 6.38
N TYR A 229 -4.34 10.63 5.25
CA TYR A 229 -5.19 10.65 4.09
C TYR A 229 -5.48 9.24 3.59
N ALA A 230 -6.75 8.96 3.31
CA ALA A 230 -7.22 7.73 2.71
C ALA A 230 -8.35 8.04 1.72
N PRO A 231 -8.43 7.34 0.57
CA PRO A 231 -9.46 7.59 -0.43
C PRO A 231 -10.81 7.02 0.02
N LEU A 232 -11.48 7.75 0.93
CA LEU A 232 -12.76 7.37 1.51
C LEU A 232 -13.94 7.63 0.56
N ARG A 233 -15.02 6.88 0.76
CA ARG A 233 -16.33 7.15 0.16
C ARG A 233 -17.13 8.04 1.11
N LEU A 234 -17.44 9.24 0.67
CA LEU A 234 -18.11 10.27 1.44
C LEU A 234 -19.46 10.60 0.84
N THR A 235 -20.28 11.30 1.60
CA THR A 235 -21.59 11.81 1.19
C THR A 235 -21.65 13.29 1.51
N THR A 236 -22.07 14.12 0.56
CA THR A 236 -22.19 15.56 0.80
C THR A 236 -23.20 15.86 1.89
N THR A 237 -22.93 16.91 2.67
CA THR A 237 -23.74 17.24 3.85
C THR A 237 -25.11 17.80 3.48
N SER A 238 -25.18 18.59 2.41
CA SER A 238 -26.44 19.21 1.94
C SER A 238 -27.13 18.35 0.87
N SER A 239 -26.47 18.07 -0.26
CA SER A 239 -27.11 17.40 -1.41
C SER A 239 -27.20 15.86 -1.30
N LYS A 240 -26.57 15.26 -0.28
CA LYS A 240 -26.48 13.80 -0.05
C LYS A 240 -25.91 13.01 -1.24
N GLN A 241 -25.15 13.66 -2.12
CA GLN A 241 -24.44 13.02 -3.22
C GLN A 241 -23.28 12.18 -2.69
N LYS A 242 -23.14 10.96 -3.20
CA LYS A 242 -22.01 10.08 -2.89
C LYS A 242 -20.80 10.50 -3.72
N LEU A 243 -19.65 10.70 -3.08
CA LEU A 243 -18.39 11.11 -3.68
C LEU A 243 -17.27 10.18 -3.23
N VAL A 244 -16.26 9.99 -4.07
CA VAL A 244 -15.03 9.26 -3.74
C VAL A 244 -13.86 10.23 -3.70
N LEU A 245 -13.15 10.23 -2.58
CA LEU A 245 -11.95 11.05 -2.44
C LEU A 245 -10.86 10.62 -3.46
N PRO A 246 -10.06 11.57 -3.97
CA PRO A 246 -8.94 11.28 -4.87
C PRO A 246 -7.96 10.26 -4.28
N GLY A 247 -7.19 9.61 -5.17
CA GLY A 247 -6.13 8.68 -4.78
C GLY A 247 -6.43 7.20 -4.94
N SER A 248 -7.71 6.79 -5.07
CA SER A 248 -8.05 5.35 -5.24
C SER A 248 -7.61 4.78 -6.59
N LYS A 249 -7.54 5.63 -7.62
CA LYS A 249 -7.21 5.25 -9.01
C LYS A 249 -5.76 5.60 -9.39
N TYR A 250 -4.97 6.11 -8.45
CA TYR A 250 -3.61 6.52 -8.74
C TYR A 250 -2.72 5.29 -9.04
N PRO A 251 -1.70 5.45 -9.90
CA PRO A 251 -0.77 4.38 -10.22
C PRO A 251 -0.04 3.84 -8.98
N THR A 252 0.38 2.59 -9.10
CA THR A 252 1.17 1.87 -8.08
C THR A 252 2.49 2.60 -7.82
N GLY A 253 2.60 3.33 -6.72
CA GLY A 253 3.82 4.08 -6.34
C GLY A 253 3.57 5.56 -6.04
N VAL A 254 2.41 6.08 -6.46
CA VAL A 254 1.96 7.44 -6.11
C VAL A 254 1.15 7.38 -4.83
N ASP A 255 1.38 8.34 -3.94
CA ASP A 255 0.66 8.44 -2.68
C ASP A 255 -0.76 8.97 -2.89
N PRO A 256 -1.77 8.53 -2.09
CA PRO A 256 -3.15 8.92 -2.32
C PRO A 256 -3.45 10.39 -2.02
N ASP A 257 -2.64 11.04 -1.17
CA ASP A 257 -2.70 12.48 -0.86
C ASP A 257 -1.98 13.36 -1.88
N PHE A 258 -1.38 12.75 -2.89
CA PHE A 258 -0.51 13.43 -3.82
C PHE A 258 -1.28 14.42 -4.70
N CYS A 259 -0.69 15.62 -4.86
CA CYS A 259 -1.07 16.59 -5.87
C CYS A 259 0.16 16.98 -6.71
N PRO A 260 0.03 17.04 -8.05
CA PRO A 260 1.11 17.50 -8.92
C PRO A 260 1.65 18.88 -8.50
N LEU A 261 2.97 19.07 -8.55
CA LEU A 261 3.56 20.40 -8.40
C LEU A 261 3.31 21.18 -9.71
N LEU A 262 2.73 22.37 -9.59
CA LEU A 262 2.36 23.19 -10.75
C LEU A 262 3.43 24.24 -11.02
N SER A 263 3.75 24.46 -12.30
CA SER A 263 4.65 25.53 -12.70
C SER A 263 4.10 26.90 -12.27
N PRO A 264 4.95 27.90 -12.00
CA PRO A 264 4.49 29.26 -11.69
C PRO A 264 3.54 29.83 -12.76
N ALA A 265 3.82 29.56 -14.04
CA ALA A 265 2.96 29.99 -15.16
C ALA A 265 1.57 29.34 -15.11
N THR A 266 1.50 28.03 -14.84
CA THR A 266 0.23 27.31 -14.70
C THR A 266 -0.57 27.83 -13.51
N ARG A 267 0.07 28.11 -12.37
CA ARG A 267 -0.59 28.69 -11.19
C ARG A 267 -1.14 30.08 -11.47
N PHE A 268 -0.33 30.94 -12.08
CA PHE A 268 -0.75 32.29 -12.46
C PHE A 268 -1.93 32.26 -13.43
N ALA A 269 -1.84 31.46 -14.50
CA ALA A 269 -2.94 31.30 -15.46
C ALA A 269 -4.22 30.80 -14.78
N ALA A 270 -4.10 29.80 -13.89
CA ALA A 270 -5.23 29.24 -13.17
C ALA A 270 -5.91 30.26 -12.25
N ARG A 271 -5.18 31.22 -11.67
CA ARG A 271 -5.78 32.33 -10.90
C ARG A 271 -6.62 33.27 -11.76
N ASN A 272 -6.27 33.38 -13.04
CA ASN A 272 -6.96 34.23 -14.02
C ASN A 272 -8.01 33.45 -14.83
N GLY A 273 -8.56 32.36 -14.31
CA GLY A 273 -9.57 31.55 -15.01
C GLY A 273 -9.04 30.65 -16.14
N HIS A 274 -7.74 30.72 -16.45
CA HIS A 274 -7.15 29.96 -17.56
C HIS A 274 -6.47 28.68 -17.07
N LEU A 275 -7.07 27.54 -17.37
CA LEU A 275 -6.52 26.22 -17.02
C LEU A 275 -5.62 25.71 -18.14
N ILE A 276 -4.30 25.71 -17.90
CA ILE A 276 -3.27 25.32 -18.89
C ILE A 276 -2.34 24.23 -18.35
N GLY A 277 -1.50 23.67 -19.22
CA GLY A 277 -0.49 22.68 -18.84
C GLY A 277 -1.12 21.45 -18.16
N THR A 278 -0.67 21.12 -16.95
CA THR A 278 -1.23 20.02 -16.14
C THR A 278 -2.72 20.22 -15.85
N LEU A 279 -3.20 21.46 -15.77
CA LEU A 279 -4.60 21.78 -15.46
C LEU A 279 -5.49 21.88 -16.71
N ARG A 280 -4.99 21.69 -17.93
CA ARG A 280 -5.72 21.92 -19.20
C ARG A 280 -7.09 21.21 -19.31
N HIS A 281 -7.25 20.08 -18.62
CA HIS A 281 -8.48 19.29 -18.56
C HIS A 281 -9.10 19.27 -17.16
N ALA A 282 -8.79 20.25 -16.32
CA ALA A 282 -9.43 20.44 -15.03
C ALA A 282 -10.66 21.34 -15.19
N VAL A 283 -11.47 21.39 -14.14
CA VAL A 283 -12.61 22.30 -14.02
C VAL A 283 -12.39 23.16 -12.79
N ALA A 284 -12.56 24.47 -12.93
CA ALA A 284 -12.61 25.39 -11.81
C ALA A 284 -14.07 25.61 -11.38
N GLU A 285 -14.37 25.41 -10.11
CA GLU A 285 -15.68 25.60 -9.51
C GLU A 285 -15.58 26.60 -8.36
N SER A 286 -16.56 27.49 -8.22
CA SER A 286 -16.58 28.46 -7.12
C SER A 286 -16.88 27.78 -5.76
N GLY A 287 -16.41 28.40 -4.68
CA GLY A 287 -16.70 28.00 -3.32
C GLY A 287 -18.18 28.04 -3.02
N VAL A 288 -18.90 29.02 -3.57
CA VAL A 288 -20.38 29.13 -3.50
C VAL A 288 -21.06 27.90 -4.09
N HIS A 289 -20.61 27.43 -5.25
CA HIS A 289 -21.20 26.25 -5.89
C HIS A 289 -20.95 24.97 -5.06
N TRP A 290 -19.78 24.85 -4.43
CA TRP A 290 -19.51 23.76 -3.50
C TRP A 290 -20.33 23.87 -2.21
N ALA A 291 -20.55 25.09 -1.70
CA ALA A 291 -21.36 25.36 -0.52
C ALA A 291 -22.84 24.93 -0.69
N GLN A 292 -23.36 24.95 -1.93
CA GLN A 292 -24.69 24.41 -2.23
C GLN A 292 -24.78 22.89 -2.06
N ARG A 293 -23.65 22.18 -2.26
CA ARG A 293 -23.59 20.71 -2.18
C ARG A 293 -23.25 20.25 -0.78
N THR A 294 -22.30 20.91 -0.13
CA THR A 294 -21.70 20.49 1.14
C THR A 294 -21.26 21.71 1.95
N LEU A 295 -21.08 21.58 3.25
CA LEU A 295 -20.58 22.65 4.10
C LEU A 295 -19.12 23.00 3.74
N VAL A 296 -18.89 24.26 3.42
CA VAL A 296 -17.58 24.83 3.09
C VAL A 296 -17.31 26.05 3.98
N GLN A 297 -16.12 26.12 4.56
CA GLN A 297 -15.65 27.27 5.32
C GLN A 297 -14.83 28.19 4.41
N GLY A 298 -15.36 29.37 4.07
CA GLY A 298 -14.72 30.30 3.13
C GLY A 298 -13.36 30.83 3.60
N TRP A 299 -13.15 30.93 4.92
CA TRP A 299 -11.95 31.53 5.52
C TRP A 299 -10.71 30.60 5.54
N ASN A 300 -10.90 29.29 5.45
CA ASN A 300 -9.83 28.27 5.43
C ASN A 300 -9.96 27.22 4.31
N ALA A 301 -11.00 27.30 3.47
CA ALA A 301 -11.31 26.37 2.39
C ALA A 301 -11.56 24.90 2.83
N HIS A 302 -11.91 24.67 4.10
CA HIS A 302 -12.25 23.35 4.58
C HIS A 302 -13.63 22.92 4.05
N MET A 303 -13.71 21.68 3.58
CA MET A 303 -14.95 21.05 3.12
C MET A 303 -15.35 19.94 4.10
N TYR A 304 -16.63 19.86 4.44
CA TYR A 304 -17.13 18.88 5.39
C TYR A 304 -18.18 17.98 4.74
N PHE A 305 -17.98 16.68 4.92
CA PHE A 305 -18.79 15.61 4.36
C PHE A 305 -19.29 14.68 5.47
N HIS A 306 -20.35 13.93 5.23
CA HIS A 306 -20.68 12.77 6.05
C HIS A 306 -19.92 11.55 5.56
N LEU A 307 -19.41 10.73 6.49
CA LEU A 307 -19.20 9.32 6.18
C LEU A 307 -20.58 8.68 5.96
N GLY A 308 -20.75 7.91 4.88
CA GLY A 308 -22.04 7.29 4.52
C GLY A 308 -22.71 6.55 5.68
N SER A 309 -24.02 6.26 5.55
CA SER A 309 -24.90 5.90 6.68
C SER A 309 -24.26 5.00 7.75
N ARG A 310 -24.48 5.40 9.02
CA ARG A 310 -24.09 4.69 10.24
C ARG A 310 -24.70 3.29 10.38
N HIS A 311 -25.55 2.85 9.45
CA HIS A 311 -26.12 1.51 9.50
C HIS A 311 -24.99 0.48 9.53
N HIS A 312 -24.87 -0.15 10.70
CA HIS A 312 -23.99 -1.26 10.96
C HIS A 312 -24.10 -2.24 9.80
N ASN A 313 -23.03 -2.41 9.02
CA ASN A 313 -22.99 -3.54 8.12
C ASN A 313 -22.66 -4.76 9.00
N GLU A 314 -23.68 -5.53 9.41
CA GLU A 314 -23.52 -6.71 10.28
C GLU A 314 -22.45 -7.69 9.76
N SER A 315 -22.25 -7.69 8.43
CA SER A 315 -21.22 -8.50 7.77
C SER A 315 -19.77 -8.02 7.98
N LYS A 316 -19.52 -6.79 8.44
CA LYS A 316 -18.19 -6.21 8.61
C LYS A 316 -17.96 -5.69 10.03
N ARG A 317 -17.47 -6.56 10.93
CA ARG A 317 -17.10 -6.18 12.30
C ARG A 317 -15.70 -5.58 12.36
N LEU A 318 -15.53 -4.49 13.13
CA LEU A 318 -14.24 -3.82 13.32
C LEU A 318 -13.14 -4.76 13.86
N ALA A 319 -13.50 -5.67 14.77
CA ALA A 319 -12.57 -6.65 15.33
C ALA A 319 -11.98 -7.57 14.25
N ASP A 320 -12.79 -7.98 13.28
CA ASP A 320 -12.35 -8.84 12.18
C ASP A 320 -11.43 -8.07 11.22
N THR A 321 -11.71 -6.79 10.98
CA THR A 321 -10.80 -5.88 10.24
C THR A 321 -9.43 -5.83 10.90
N TYR A 322 -9.35 -5.56 12.21
CA TYR A 322 -8.06 -5.51 12.92
C TYR A 322 -7.36 -6.88 12.92
N ARG A 323 -8.09 -7.99 13.09
CA ARG A 323 -7.52 -9.34 13.04
C ARG A 323 -6.92 -9.64 11.67
N LYS A 324 -7.65 -9.35 10.59
CA LYS A 324 -7.19 -9.49 9.20
C LYS A 324 -5.90 -8.72 8.97
N TRP A 325 -5.88 -7.42 9.31
CA TRP A 325 -4.70 -6.59 9.09
C TRP A 325 -3.53 -6.92 10.02
N GLY A 326 -3.79 -7.44 11.22
CA GLY A 326 -2.77 -7.99 12.10
C GLY A 326 -2.04 -9.17 11.45
N LEU A 327 -2.77 -10.08 10.81
CA LEU A 327 -2.18 -11.21 10.06
C LEU A 327 -1.43 -10.73 8.82
N GLU A 328 -2.00 -9.82 8.03
CA GLU A 328 -1.35 -9.26 6.84
C GLU A 328 -0.04 -8.52 7.18
N ASN A 329 -0.05 -7.70 8.23
CA ASN A 329 1.15 -7.01 8.68
C ASN A 329 2.21 -7.99 9.22
N ARG A 330 1.79 -9.06 9.90
CA ARG A 330 2.71 -10.11 10.35
C ARG A 330 3.36 -10.85 9.18
N LYS A 331 2.64 -11.09 8.07
CA LYS A 331 3.21 -11.67 6.86
C LYS A 331 4.30 -10.78 6.26
N VAL A 332 4.07 -9.47 6.20
CA VAL A 332 5.05 -8.50 5.67
C VAL A 332 6.30 -8.37 6.55
N LEU A 333 6.18 -8.60 7.86
CA LEU A 333 7.30 -8.54 8.81
C LEU A 333 8.16 -9.81 8.86
N ARG A 334 7.68 -10.95 8.35
CA ARG A 334 8.47 -12.19 8.33
C ARG A 334 9.61 -12.06 7.32
N VAL A 335 10.83 -11.91 7.83
CA VAL A 335 12.07 -12.09 7.06
C VAL A 335 12.26 -13.60 6.85
N LYS A 336 12.50 -14.07 5.63
CA LYS A 336 12.97 -15.46 5.44
C LYS A 336 14.34 -15.56 6.13
N GLY A 337 14.54 -16.59 6.95
CA GLY A 337 15.70 -16.73 7.86
C GLY A 337 17.06 -16.91 7.19
N THR A 338 17.17 -16.70 5.88
CA THR A 338 18.38 -16.90 5.08
C THR A 338 18.79 -15.58 4.43
N GLY A 339 19.67 -14.85 5.12
CA GLY A 339 20.39 -13.70 4.57
C GLY A 339 19.82 -12.35 4.99
N GLU A 340 20.72 -11.39 5.23
CA GLU A 340 20.38 -9.98 5.36
C GLU A 340 19.43 -9.58 4.24
N ALA A 341 18.20 -9.22 4.59
CA ALA A 341 17.23 -8.80 3.59
C ALA A 341 17.82 -7.63 2.81
N ARG A 342 18.07 -7.84 1.52
CA ARG A 342 18.70 -6.86 0.62
C ARG A 342 17.95 -5.53 0.74
N LYS A 343 18.67 -4.40 0.61
CA LYS A 343 18.12 -3.04 0.73
C LYS A 343 16.82 -2.86 -0.06
N GLU A 344 16.73 -3.45 -1.24
CA GLU A 344 15.55 -3.46 -2.12
C GLU A 344 14.34 -4.17 -1.49
N GLU A 345 14.53 -5.32 -0.86
CA GLU A 345 13.47 -6.07 -0.20
C GLU A 345 12.98 -5.34 1.06
N ARG A 346 13.88 -4.66 1.78
CA ARG A 346 13.51 -3.76 2.88
C ARG A 346 12.65 -2.60 2.37
N ALA A 347 13.03 -1.96 1.27
CA ALA A 347 12.27 -0.87 0.66
C ALA A 347 10.89 -1.34 0.16
N ALA A 348 10.82 -2.48 -0.53
CA ALA A 348 9.55 -3.05 -1.00
C ALA A 348 8.58 -3.35 0.16
N ARG A 349 9.09 -3.90 1.28
CA ARG A 349 8.28 -4.15 2.47
C ARG A 349 7.82 -2.85 3.13
N HIS A 350 8.65 -1.81 3.15
CA HIS A 350 8.26 -0.50 3.66
C HIS A 350 7.08 0.09 2.86
N VAL A 351 7.17 0.06 1.52
CA VAL A 351 6.08 0.48 0.62
C VAL A 351 4.82 -0.34 0.86
N GLN A 352 4.94 -1.67 1.01
CA GLN A 352 3.80 -2.52 1.27
C GLN A 352 3.14 -2.23 2.64
N ARG A 353 3.92 -1.96 3.68
CA ARG A 353 3.39 -1.57 5.00
C ARG A 353 2.63 -0.25 4.94
N ARG A 354 3.13 0.73 4.18
CA ARG A 354 2.43 2.01 3.98
C ARG A 354 1.08 1.80 3.31
N ARG A 355 1.02 0.97 2.26
CA ARG A 355 -0.24 0.61 1.59
C ARG A 355 -1.21 -0.13 2.50
N ASN A 356 -0.71 -1.08 3.28
CA ASN A 356 -1.51 -1.80 4.26
C ASN A 356 -2.10 -0.85 5.31
N ARG A 357 -1.33 0.14 5.76
CA ARG A 357 -1.81 1.18 6.69
C ARG A 357 -2.95 2.00 6.08
N THR A 358 -2.82 2.46 4.84
CA THR A 358 -3.88 3.23 4.16
C THR A 358 -5.16 2.40 3.98
N ARG A 359 -5.03 1.14 3.53
CA ARG A 359 -6.18 0.24 3.36
C ARG A 359 -6.83 -0.13 4.70
N LEU A 360 -6.02 -0.31 5.74
CA LEU A 360 -6.53 -0.49 7.11
C LEU A 360 -7.36 0.72 7.54
N VAL A 361 -6.87 1.95 7.35
CA VAL A 361 -7.62 3.17 7.69
C VAL A 361 -8.97 3.20 6.97
N GLN A 362 -8.99 2.93 5.66
CA GLN A 362 -10.23 2.85 4.91
C GLN A 362 -11.19 1.78 5.47
N GLU A 363 -10.71 0.54 5.69
CA GLU A 363 -11.55 -0.54 6.20
C GLU A 363 -12.02 -0.29 7.64
N VAL A 364 -11.23 0.39 8.47
CA VAL A 364 -11.64 0.82 9.82
C VAL A 364 -12.80 1.81 9.72
N TYR A 365 -12.70 2.83 8.88
CA TYR A 365 -13.82 3.73 8.65
C TYR A 365 -15.01 3.06 7.97
N GLU A 366 -14.84 1.95 7.26
CA GLU A 366 -15.95 1.17 6.68
C GLU A 366 -16.58 0.16 7.66
N SER A 367 -15.92 -0.18 8.76
CA SER A 367 -16.36 -1.21 9.74
C SER A 367 -16.63 -0.67 11.14
N SER A 368 -16.17 0.55 11.46
CA SER A 368 -16.42 1.19 12.74
C SER A 368 -17.89 1.57 12.89
N LEU A 369 -18.43 1.35 14.09
CA LEU A 369 -19.76 1.80 14.50
C LEU A 369 -19.75 3.23 15.02
N TRP A 370 -18.64 3.61 15.65
CA TRP A 370 -18.41 4.92 16.24
C TRP A 370 -17.65 5.79 15.26
N ARG A 371 -18.24 6.05 14.09
CA ARG A 371 -17.65 6.96 13.11
C ARG A 371 -17.94 8.42 13.48
N PRO A 372 -17.01 9.34 13.23
CA PRO A 372 -17.28 10.76 13.39
C PRO A 372 -18.48 11.18 12.53
N GLY A 373 -19.26 12.15 13.02
CA GLY A 373 -20.42 12.68 12.30
C GLY A 373 -20.06 13.43 11.01
N GLY A 374 -18.85 14.00 10.98
CA GLY A 374 -18.27 14.69 9.84
C GLY A 374 -16.85 14.23 9.53
N MET A 375 -16.53 14.18 8.24
CA MET A 375 -15.18 14.04 7.71
C MET A 375 -14.82 15.35 7.02
N GLY A 376 -13.72 15.94 7.46
CA GLY A 376 -13.17 17.15 6.88
C GLY A 376 -12.13 16.85 5.81
N TYR A 377 -12.13 17.65 4.77
CA TYR A 377 -11.24 17.57 3.62
C TYR A 377 -10.69 18.95 3.29
N VAL A 378 -9.39 19.00 2.98
CA VAL A 378 -8.75 20.20 2.46
C VAL A 378 -7.99 19.81 1.19
N ALA A 379 -8.33 20.49 0.10
CA ALA A 379 -7.55 20.43 -1.14
C ALA A 379 -6.13 21.00 -0.92
N ALA A 380 -5.22 20.77 -1.86
CA ALA A 380 -3.90 21.38 -1.84
C ALA A 380 -4.00 22.89 -2.12
N TYR A 381 -3.21 23.71 -1.43
CA TYR A 381 -3.20 25.14 -1.74
C TYR A 381 -2.44 25.38 -3.03
N LEU A 382 -3.05 26.08 -4.00
CA LEU A 382 -2.43 26.32 -5.31
C LEU A 382 -1.09 27.06 -5.18
N ASP A 383 -1.01 28.03 -4.25
CA ASP A 383 0.12 28.97 -4.13
C ASP A 383 1.09 28.62 -2.99
N TYR A 384 1.21 27.35 -2.62
CA TYR A 384 2.05 26.85 -1.51
C TYR A 384 3.55 27.22 -1.56
N HIS A 385 4.04 27.78 -2.68
CA HIS A 385 5.43 28.23 -2.86
C HIS A 385 5.57 29.72 -3.25
N TRP A 386 4.48 30.48 -3.27
CA TRP A 386 4.56 31.91 -3.59
C TRP A 386 4.93 32.71 -2.33
N GLY A 387 6.21 32.74 -2.00
CA GLY A 387 6.81 33.61 -0.98
C GLY A 387 7.21 32.90 0.32
N ASP A 388 8.47 32.48 0.39
CA ASP A 388 9.19 32.22 1.63
C ASP A 388 9.48 33.58 2.30
N GLY A 389 8.45 34.18 2.87
CA GLY A 389 8.46 35.59 3.26
C GLY A 389 7.16 36.04 3.91
N GLY A 390 6.83 35.45 5.05
CA GLY A 390 5.83 35.99 5.98
C GLY A 390 4.38 35.79 5.56
N GLY A 391 3.52 35.64 6.56
CA GLY A 391 2.08 35.79 6.42
C GLY A 391 1.75 37.21 5.95
N GLY A 392 1.88 37.44 4.65
CA GLY A 392 1.27 38.57 3.98
C GLY A 392 -0.23 38.35 3.98
N GLU A 393 -0.86 38.77 5.07
CA GLU A 393 -2.18 39.39 5.06
C GLU A 393 -2.23 40.40 3.90
N GLY A 394 -2.43 39.89 2.69
CA GLY A 394 -2.64 40.72 1.51
C GLY A 394 -3.98 41.43 1.72
N ARG A 395 -3.90 42.64 2.30
CA ARG A 395 -4.96 43.64 2.26
C ARG A 395 -5.52 43.68 0.84
N GLY A 396 -6.78 43.27 0.68
CA GLY A 396 -7.46 43.38 -0.61
C GLY A 396 -8.86 42.81 -0.56
N THR A 397 -9.00 41.52 -0.26
CA THR A 397 -10.30 40.85 -0.23
C THR A 397 -10.35 39.87 0.94
N GLY A 398 -11.39 39.95 1.77
CA GLY A 398 -11.60 38.96 2.84
C GLY A 398 -11.64 37.54 2.26
N ARG A 399 -11.10 36.55 2.97
CA ARG A 399 -11.25 35.13 2.57
C ARG A 399 -12.70 34.71 2.80
N VAL A 400 -13.49 34.71 1.74
CA VAL A 400 -14.93 34.44 1.76
C VAL A 400 -15.27 33.36 0.72
N LEU A 401 -16.54 32.94 0.66
CA LEU A 401 -16.94 31.88 -0.28
C LEU A 401 -16.98 32.37 -1.72
N GLU A 402 -17.27 33.66 -1.92
CA GLU A 402 -17.45 34.32 -3.20
C GLU A 402 -16.15 34.40 -4.00
N ASN A 403 -15.01 34.57 -3.31
CA ASN A 403 -13.69 34.63 -3.93
C ASN A 403 -12.88 33.34 -3.77
N LEU A 404 -13.45 32.29 -3.18
CA LEU A 404 -12.82 30.97 -3.08
C LEU A 404 -13.10 30.17 -4.35
N PHE A 405 -12.07 29.55 -4.91
CA PHE A 405 -12.16 28.68 -6.08
C PHE A 405 -11.49 27.35 -5.81
N PHE A 406 -12.07 26.30 -6.40
CA PHE A 406 -11.62 24.93 -6.30
C PHE A 406 -11.33 24.38 -7.70
N VAL A 407 -10.16 23.76 -7.89
CA VAL A 407 -9.78 23.12 -9.15
C VAL A 407 -9.87 21.62 -9.01
N ARG A 408 -10.68 20.99 -9.84
CA ARG A 408 -10.93 19.55 -9.85
C ARG A 408 -10.53 18.95 -11.18
N PHE A 409 -9.72 17.91 -11.17
CA PHE A 409 -9.44 17.14 -12.39
C PHE A 409 -10.70 16.42 -12.88
N LEU A 410 -10.86 16.33 -14.20
CA LEU A 410 -11.95 15.56 -14.80
C LEU A 410 -11.91 14.09 -14.34
N GLY A 411 -13.11 13.53 -14.16
CA GLY A 411 -13.32 12.18 -13.64
C GLY A 411 -13.22 12.04 -12.11
N CYS A 412 -12.76 13.08 -11.41
CA CYS A 412 -12.67 13.09 -9.94
C CYS A 412 -13.87 13.78 -9.32
N ASP A 413 -14.31 13.27 -8.17
CA ASP A 413 -15.52 13.74 -7.51
C ASP A 413 -15.26 14.98 -6.64
N VAL A 414 -14.03 15.17 -6.17
CA VAL A 414 -13.65 16.22 -5.20
C VAL A 414 -12.43 17.03 -5.69
N PRO A 415 -12.30 18.33 -5.39
CA PRO A 415 -11.25 19.19 -5.92
C PRO A 415 -9.85 18.84 -5.41
N HIS A 416 -8.82 19.04 -6.23
CA HIS A 416 -7.43 18.79 -5.87
C HIS A 416 -6.71 20.04 -5.37
N TYR A 417 -7.05 21.19 -5.94
CA TYR A 417 -6.49 22.47 -5.51
C TYR A 417 -7.57 23.44 -5.08
N TYR A 418 -7.18 24.41 -4.27
CA TYR A 418 -7.97 25.59 -3.97
C TYR A 418 -7.10 26.85 -3.95
N PHE A 419 -7.73 27.99 -4.18
CA PHE A 419 -7.12 29.31 -4.02
C PHE A 419 -8.21 30.37 -3.82
N TRP A 420 -7.83 31.51 -3.26
CA TRP A 420 -8.69 32.70 -3.26
C TRP A 420 -8.26 33.61 -4.40
N SER A 421 -9.20 34.02 -5.24
CA SER A 421 -8.99 35.02 -6.28
C SER A 421 -9.07 36.43 -5.69
N ARG A 422 -8.30 37.37 -6.23
CA ARG A 422 -8.47 38.80 -5.90
C ARG A 422 -9.55 39.42 -6.78
N GLU A 423 -10.07 40.55 -6.35
CA GLU A 423 -11.03 41.31 -7.16
C GLU A 423 -10.43 41.63 -8.54
N GLY A 424 -11.15 41.29 -9.61
CA GLY A 424 -10.73 41.49 -11.00
C GLY A 424 -9.71 40.48 -11.55
N GLU A 425 -9.22 39.50 -10.76
CA GLU A 425 -8.35 38.44 -11.30
C GLU A 425 -9.16 37.38 -12.07
N TRP A 426 -10.38 37.07 -11.64
CA TRP A 426 -11.22 36.05 -12.26
C TRP A 426 -12.09 36.63 -13.39
N GLY A 427 -11.84 36.26 -14.65
CA GLY A 427 -12.53 36.78 -15.83
C GLY A 427 -12.49 35.85 -17.03
#